data_AF-A0AAU5PG32-F1
#
_entry.id   AF-A0AAU5PG32-F1
#
_cell.length_a   1.000
_cell.length_b   1.000
_cell.length_c   1.000
_cell.angle_alpha   90.00
_cell.angle_beta   90.00
_cell.angle_gamma   90.00
#
_symmetry.space_group_name_H-M   'P 1'
#
loop_
_entity.id
_entity.type
_entity.pdbx_description
1 polymer ?
#
loop_
_entity_poly.entity_id
_entity_poly.type
_entity_poly.pdbx_seq_one_letter_code
_entity_poly.pdbx_strand_id
1 'polypeptide(L)'
;MSAGRYCDQLWAVMVLVLQIDAPFWDSLVFEGTDDVDVEAATGAFGTVEVVARGRVAGVECADCGRFSDRVHDRYRCRLKDLPFAEQDFVIRLTVRRFICGSADCPRRTFAEPFSRLAAPHGRFTTRLNRTLERVELALGGRAGVRVAAQLGFGVGRMTLLRRAMALPDPRFSTPRVLGVDDFAIRRGQTYSSILRRSRAARSVEWHPP
;
A
#
# COMPACT_ATOMS: atom_id res chain seq x y z
N MET A 1 19.99 13.49 58.69
CA MET A 1 19.12 12.31 58.89
C MET A 1 18.47 11.97 57.56
N SER A 2 18.72 10.74 57.11
CA SER A 2 18.31 10.14 55.84
C SER A 2 16.88 9.59 55.87
N ALA A 3 16.42 9.22 54.68
CA ALA A 3 15.32 8.32 54.28
C ALA A 3 14.11 9.07 53.67
N GLY A 4 13.61 8.74 52.49
CA GLY A 4 13.83 7.57 51.65
C GLY A 4 13.56 7.89 50.18
N ARG A 5 14.53 7.53 49.34
CA ARG A 5 14.41 7.38 47.89
C ARG A 5 13.77 6.02 47.67
N TYR A 6 12.51 5.94 47.26
CA TYR A 6 11.89 4.67 46.84
C TYR A 6 10.56 4.88 46.10
N CYS A 7 10.57 5.58 44.96
CA CYS A 7 9.41 5.52 44.05
C CYS A 7 9.70 5.91 42.58
N ASP A 8 10.94 5.77 42.10
CA ASP A 8 11.29 6.06 40.69
C ASP A 8 11.87 4.84 39.94
N GLN A 9 11.63 3.63 40.45
CA GLN A 9 12.27 2.39 39.97
C GLN A 9 11.33 1.38 39.29
N LEU A 10 10.17 1.81 38.77
CA LEU A 10 9.27 0.93 38.00
C LEU A 10 9.11 1.27 36.51
N TRP A 11 9.94 2.18 35.96
CA TRP A 11 10.06 2.32 34.50
C TRP A 11 11.09 1.35 33.88
N ALA A 12 11.68 0.46 34.69
CA ALA A 12 12.59 -0.58 34.26
C ALA A 12 11.85 -1.84 33.76
N VAL A 13 11.03 -1.68 32.71
CA VAL A 13 10.90 -2.74 31.70
C VAL A 13 11.51 -2.16 30.43
N MET A 14 12.74 -2.58 30.21
CA MET A 14 13.64 -2.29 29.10
C MET A 14 12.95 -2.47 27.73
N VAL A 15 12.22 -1.45 27.28
CA VAL A 15 11.91 -1.26 25.87
C VAL A 15 13.10 -0.48 25.33
N LEU A 16 13.90 -1.13 24.49
CA LEU A 16 15.00 -0.49 23.77
C LEU A 16 14.36 0.44 22.72
N VAL A 17 13.83 1.58 23.18
CA VAL A 17 13.36 2.67 22.32
C VAL A 17 14.61 3.27 21.72
N LEU A 18 15.02 2.73 20.57
CA LEU A 18 15.97 3.40 19.71
C LEU A 18 15.25 4.64 19.18
N GLN A 19 15.43 5.78 19.86
CA GLN A 19 15.09 7.08 19.29
C GLN A 19 16.09 7.29 18.16
N ILE A 20 15.63 7.05 16.93
CA ILE A 20 16.42 7.20 15.72
C ILE A 20 16.05 8.55 15.12
N ASP A 21 17.06 9.34 14.77
CA ASP A 21 16.93 10.75 14.38
C ASP A 21 15.90 10.95 13.25
N ALA A 22 14.99 11.93 13.43
CA ALA A 22 13.94 12.26 12.45
C ALA A 22 14.44 12.54 11.01
N PRO A 23 15.58 13.22 10.77
CA PRO A 23 16.10 13.48 9.42
C PRO A 23 16.47 12.21 8.65
N PHE A 24 16.95 11.17 9.34
CA PHE A 24 17.27 9.89 8.72
C PHE A 24 16.00 9.25 8.14
N TRP A 25 14.91 9.25 8.89
CA TRP A 25 13.65 8.66 8.47
C TRP A 25 12.96 9.40 7.34
N ASP A 26 13.05 10.74 7.33
CA ASP A 26 12.51 11.57 6.25
C ASP A 26 13.11 11.11 4.90
N SER A 27 14.43 10.95 4.85
CA SER A 27 15.14 10.50 3.63
C SER A 27 14.88 9.04 3.27
N LEU A 28 14.77 8.14 4.25
CA LEU A 28 14.67 6.69 4.01
C LEU A 28 13.25 6.22 3.69
N VAL A 29 12.25 6.80 4.35
CA VAL A 29 10.85 6.34 4.29
C VAL A 29 10.08 7.10 3.23
N PHE A 30 10.33 8.40 3.15
CA PHE A 30 9.58 9.34 2.32
C PHE A 30 10.41 9.87 1.14
N GLU A 31 11.47 9.17 0.72
CA GLU A 31 12.20 9.50 -0.51
C GLU A 31 11.22 9.63 -1.70
N GLY A 32 11.14 10.83 -2.30
CA GLY A 32 10.21 11.15 -3.38
C GLY A 32 8.77 11.50 -2.95
N THR A 33 8.51 11.60 -1.65
CA THR A 33 7.23 12.05 -1.06
C THR A 33 7.47 13.38 -0.32
N ASP A 34 7.49 14.48 -1.06
CA ASP A 34 7.77 15.83 -0.54
C ASP A 34 6.66 16.39 0.39
N ASP A 35 5.57 15.64 0.55
CA ASP A 35 4.33 16.09 1.19
C ASP A 35 4.24 15.73 2.68
N VAL A 36 5.21 15.02 3.26
CA VAL A 36 5.11 14.41 4.60
C VAL A 36 6.32 14.75 5.46
N ASP A 37 6.08 15.03 6.75
CA ASP A 37 7.09 15.18 7.80
C ASP A 37 7.01 14.01 8.78
N VAL A 38 8.18 13.47 9.16
CA VAL A 38 8.31 12.56 10.31
C VAL A 38 8.28 13.34 11.63
N GLU A 39 7.34 13.02 12.50
CA GLU A 39 7.26 13.58 13.85
C GLU A 39 8.02 12.72 14.87
N ALA A 40 7.96 11.39 14.70
CA ALA A 40 8.63 10.44 15.57
C ALA A 40 8.78 9.09 14.88
N ALA A 41 9.79 8.33 15.31
CA ALA A 41 9.97 6.94 14.94
C ALA A 41 10.31 6.12 16.18
N THR A 42 9.61 5.01 16.36
CA THR A 42 9.77 4.11 17.51
C THR A 42 9.88 2.68 17.03
N GLY A 43 10.97 1.99 17.40
CA GLY A 43 11.09 0.55 17.22
C GLY A 43 10.69 -0.19 18.50
N ALA A 44 9.76 -1.14 18.40
CA ALA A 44 9.40 -2.04 19.49
C ALA A 44 8.85 -3.37 18.97
N PHE A 45 9.21 -4.48 19.61
CA PHE A 45 8.66 -5.82 19.34
C PHE A 45 8.70 -6.24 17.85
N GLY A 46 9.79 -5.93 17.14
CA GLY A 46 9.94 -6.27 15.72
C GLY A 46 9.08 -5.42 14.79
N THR A 47 8.55 -4.28 15.26
CA THR A 47 7.85 -3.30 14.44
C THR A 47 8.50 -1.92 14.60
N VAL A 48 8.80 -1.28 13.48
CA VAL A 48 9.11 0.14 13.42
C VAL A 48 7.83 0.91 13.09
N GLU A 49 7.45 1.81 13.99
CA GLU A 49 6.32 2.70 13.82
C GLU A 49 6.80 4.13 13.62
N VAL A 50 6.40 4.74 12.50
CA VAL A 50 6.67 6.14 12.18
C VAL A 50 5.39 6.95 12.30
N VAL A 51 5.43 7.99 13.11
CA VAL A 51 4.37 8.99 13.21
C VAL A 51 4.67 10.11 12.23
N ALA A 52 3.71 10.42 11.37
CA ALA A 52 3.90 11.38 10.29
C ALA A 52 2.68 12.28 10.10
N ARG A 53 2.90 13.47 9.53
CA ARG A 53 1.85 14.41 9.14
C ARG A 53 2.18 15.08 7.81
N GLY A 54 1.20 15.76 7.22
CA GLY A 54 1.44 16.60 6.06
C GLY A 54 2.39 17.76 6.35
N ARG A 55 3.32 18.03 5.42
CA ARG A 55 4.28 19.13 5.45
C ARG A 55 3.66 20.47 5.06
N VAL A 56 2.80 20.44 4.04
CA VAL A 56 2.23 21.66 3.43
C VAL A 56 1.24 22.35 4.36
N ALA A 57 1.11 23.68 4.27
CA ALA A 57 0.17 24.43 5.12
C ALA A 57 -1.31 24.17 4.76
N GLY A 58 -1.57 23.95 3.47
CA GLY A 58 -2.89 23.70 2.90
C GLY A 58 -2.77 23.08 1.52
N VAL A 59 -3.91 22.78 0.90
CA VAL A 59 -3.98 22.08 -0.39
C VAL A 59 -5.15 22.60 -1.22
N GLU A 60 -5.10 22.34 -2.52
CA GLU A 60 -6.18 22.67 -3.46
C GLU A 60 -7.33 21.66 -3.38
N CYS A 61 -8.55 22.16 -3.44
CA CYS A 61 -9.74 21.32 -3.53
C CYS A 61 -9.78 20.60 -4.89
N ALA A 62 -9.80 19.26 -4.88
CA ALA A 62 -9.81 18.47 -6.11
C ALA A 62 -11.04 18.68 -7.03
N ASP A 63 -12.12 19.32 -6.56
CA ASP A 63 -13.29 19.63 -7.41
C ASP A 63 -13.26 21.02 -8.05
N CYS A 64 -12.68 22.02 -7.37
CA CYS A 64 -12.75 23.41 -7.82
C CYS A 64 -11.39 24.13 -7.89
N GLY A 65 -10.29 23.45 -7.55
CA GLY A 65 -8.93 23.99 -7.52
C GLY A 65 -8.68 25.02 -6.41
N ARG A 66 -9.69 25.45 -5.64
CA ARG A 66 -9.50 26.48 -4.62
C ARG A 66 -8.62 25.97 -3.49
N PHE A 67 -7.52 26.68 -3.23
CA PHE A 67 -6.65 26.46 -2.08
C PHE A 67 -7.42 26.62 -0.76
N SER A 68 -7.11 25.77 0.21
CA SER A 68 -7.57 25.89 1.59
C SER A 68 -6.53 25.37 2.58
N ASP A 69 -6.33 26.16 3.64
CA ASP A 69 -5.57 25.84 4.86
C ASP A 69 -6.50 25.70 6.08
N ARG A 70 -7.81 25.95 5.90
CA ARG A 70 -8.81 25.91 6.97
C ARG A 70 -9.16 24.49 7.34
N VAL A 71 -8.59 23.99 8.44
CA VAL A 71 -8.83 22.63 8.92
C VAL A 71 -10.21 22.51 9.59
N HIS A 72 -11.02 21.57 9.11
CA HIS A 72 -12.27 21.12 9.72
C HIS A 72 -12.00 20.11 10.86
N ASP A 73 -11.29 19.03 10.53
CA ASP A 73 -10.96 17.95 11.46
C ASP A 73 -9.64 17.28 11.08
N ARG A 74 -9.22 16.32 11.90
CA ARG A 74 -8.07 15.45 11.64
C ARG A 74 -8.46 14.01 11.99
N TYR A 75 -7.97 13.06 11.22
CA TYR A 75 -8.06 11.65 11.56
C TYR A 75 -6.70 10.97 11.38
N ARG A 76 -6.52 9.81 12.01
CA ARG A 76 -5.31 9.00 11.87
C ARG A 76 -5.60 7.78 11.02
N CYS A 77 -4.72 7.48 10.07
CA CYS A 77 -4.72 6.21 9.37
C CYS A 77 -3.41 5.45 9.61
N ARG A 78 -3.51 4.12 9.63
CA ARG A 78 -2.36 3.22 9.78
C ARG A 78 -2.07 2.57 8.43
N LEU A 79 -0.90 2.84 7.88
CA LEU A 79 -0.43 2.28 6.62
C LEU A 79 0.65 1.23 6.93
N LYS A 80 0.48 0.03 6.41
CA LYS A 80 1.57 -0.94 6.32
C LYS A 80 2.49 -0.55 5.19
N ASP A 81 3.78 -0.77 5.39
CA ASP A 81 4.81 -0.49 4.39
C ASP A 81 5.77 -1.66 4.21
N LEU A 82 6.71 -1.51 3.27
CA LEU A 82 7.81 -2.45 3.10
C LEU A 82 8.57 -2.61 4.42
N PRO A 83 8.89 -3.85 4.85
CA PRO A 83 9.60 -4.07 6.09
C PRO A 83 10.98 -3.42 6.02
N PHE A 84 11.44 -2.98 7.19
CA PHE A 84 12.77 -2.43 7.36
C PHE A 84 13.63 -3.50 8.03
N ALA A 85 14.55 -4.08 7.26
CA ALA A 85 15.24 -5.32 7.62
C ALA A 85 14.22 -6.42 7.98
N GLU A 86 14.33 -7.01 9.17
CA GLU A 86 13.43 -8.06 9.66
C GLU A 86 12.23 -7.50 10.44
N GLN A 87 12.02 -6.18 10.42
CA GLN A 87 10.98 -5.52 11.19
C GLN A 87 9.80 -5.09 10.30
N ASP A 88 8.59 -5.33 10.81
CA ASP A 88 7.37 -4.78 10.24
C ASP A 88 7.46 -3.24 10.25
N PHE A 89 7.04 -2.60 9.16
CA PHE A 89 7.07 -1.14 9.07
C PHE A 89 5.67 -0.56 8.95
N VAL A 90 5.37 0.41 9.82
CA VAL A 90 4.04 0.99 9.95
C VAL A 90 4.14 2.51 10.00
N ILE A 91 3.35 3.18 9.18
CA ILE A 91 3.20 4.63 9.20
C ILE A 91 1.85 4.97 9.84
N ARG A 92 1.87 5.70 10.95
CA ARG A 92 0.70 6.38 11.53
C ARG A 92 0.64 7.80 10.99
N LEU A 93 -0.17 7.99 9.96
CA LEU A 93 -0.33 9.27 9.30
C LEU A 93 -1.51 10.04 9.90
N THR A 94 -1.27 11.28 10.30
CA THR A 94 -2.33 12.24 10.61
C THR A 94 -2.76 12.94 9.33
N VAL A 95 -4.02 12.72 8.93
CA VAL A 95 -4.63 13.31 7.74
C VAL A 95 -5.55 14.44 8.17
N ARG A 96 -5.35 15.65 7.62
CA ARG A 96 -6.25 16.78 7.83
C ARG A 96 -7.44 16.70 6.88
N ARG A 97 -8.60 17.20 7.31
CA ARG A 97 -9.73 17.52 6.44
C ARG A 97 -9.87 19.03 6.40
N PHE A 98 -9.87 19.61 5.20
CA PHE A 98 -9.99 21.04 4.97
C PHE A 98 -11.42 21.43 4.61
N ILE A 99 -11.78 22.69 4.88
CA ILE A 99 -13.04 23.32 4.45
C ILE A 99 -12.81 24.02 3.11
N CYS A 100 -13.58 23.68 2.09
CA CYS A 100 -13.55 24.40 0.82
C CYS A 100 -14.27 25.75 0.95
N GLY A 101 -13.55 26.84 0.73
CA GLY A 101 -14.09 28.21 0.82
C GLY A 101 -14.88 28.68 -0.41
N SER A 102 -15.01 27.85 -1.46
CA SER A 102 -15.82 28.20 -2.64
C SER A 102 -17.31 28.00 -2.35
N ALA A 103 -18.12 29.03 -2.58
CA ALA A 103 -19.56 29.03 -2.32
C ALA A 103 -20.31 27.98 -3.17
N ASP A 104 -19.86 27.80 -4.41
CA ASP A 104 -20.52 26.93 -5.41
C ASP A 104 -19.92 25.52 -5.46
N CYS A 105 -18.90 25.23 -4.65
CA CYS A 105 -18.27 23.90 -4.65
C CYS A 105 -19.09 22.90 -3.80
N PRO A 106 -19.52 21.75 -4.38
CA PRO A 106 -20.33 20.76 -3.67
C PRO A 106 -19.55 20.02 -2.59
N ARG A 107 -18.21 19.95 -2.69
CA ARG A 107 -17.37 19.15 -1.79
C ARG A 107 -17.45 19.59 -0.34
N ARG A 108 -17.57 20.89 -0.06
CA ARG A 108 -17.61 21.57 1.27
C ARG A 108 -16.44 21.26 2.22
N THR A 109 -16.07 19.99 2.40
CA THR A 109 -14.86 19.54 3.08
C THR A 109 -14.13 18.48 2.25
N PHE A 110 -12.81 18.39 2.37
CA PHE A 110 -12.01 17.39 1.65
C PHE A 110 -10.79 16.97 2.44
N ALA A 111 -10.38 15.71 2.29
CA ALA A 111 -9.19 15.19 2.94
C ALA A 111 -7.92 15.69 2.23
N GLU A 112 -6.88 15.92 3.01
CA GLU A 112 -5.53 16.15 2.52
C GLU A 112 -5.08 14.96 1.65
N PRO A 113 -4.65 15.20 0.41
CA PRO A 113 -4.22 14.13 -0.49
C PRO A 113 -2.79 13.69 -0.16
N PHE A 114 -2.57 12.38 -0.16
CA PHE A 114 -1.24 11.75 -0.03
C PHE A 114 -1.02 10.71 -1.14
N SER A 115 -1.40 11.04 -2.38
CA SER A 115 -1.51 10.08 -3.50
C SER A 115 -0.21 9.35 -3.84
N ARG A 116 0.95 9.98 -3.61
CA ARG A 116 2.27 9.33 -3.76
C ARG A 116 2.50 8.27 -2.68
N LEU A 117 2.07 8.54 -1.44
CA LEU A 117 2.25 7.65 -0.29
C LEU A 117 1.22 6.52 -0.27
N ALA A 118 -0.07 6.83 -0.43
CA ALA A 118 -1.15 5.86 -0.37
C ALA A 118 -2.39 6.34 -1.14
N ALA A 119 -3.16 5.38 -1.66
CA ALA A 119 -4.49 5.66 -2.17
C ALA A 119 -5.43 6.14 -1.04
N PRO A 120 -6.47 6.94 -1.34
CA PRO A 120 -7.51 7.29 -0.37
C PRO A 120 -8.07 6.05 0.33
N HIS A 121 -8.20 6.11 1.66
CA HIS A 121 -8.62 4.98 2.50
C HIS A 121 -7.74 3.72 2.41
N GLY A 122 -6.56 3.83 1.81
CA GLY A 122 -5.58 2.75 1.72
C GLY A 122 -5.08 2.32 3.10
N ARG A 123 -4.78 1.03 3.24
CA ARG A 123 -4.12 0.46 4.44
C ARG A 123 -2.66 0.07 4.18
N PHE A 124 -2.20 0.32 2.97
CA PHE A 124 -0.90 -0.07 2.45
C PHE A 124 -0.35 1.12 1.68
N THR A 125 0.94 1.37 1.79
CA THR A 125 1.61 2.36 0.95
C THR A 125 1.52 1.94 -0.52
N THR A 126 1.61 2.93 -1.41
CA THR A 126 1.65 2.73 -2.86
C THR A 126 2.81 1.82 -3.25
N ARG A 127 3.98 1.98 -2.62
CA ARG A 127 5.15 1.12 -2.87
C ARG A 127 4.93 -0.33 -2.44
N LEU A 128 4.32 -0.57 -1.28
CA LEU A 128 3.99 -1.93 -0.85
C LEU A 128 2.92 -2.56 -1.76
N ASN A 129 1.90 -1.81 -2.18
CA ASN A 129 0.90 -2.33 -3.13
C ASN A 129 1.57 -2.80 -4.44
N ARG A 130 2.47 -2.00 -5.02
CA ARG A 130 3.21 -2.38 -6.24
C ARG A 130 4.04 -3.65 -6.06
N THR A 131 4.70 -3.82 -4.92
CA THR A 131 5.47 -5.04 -4.63
C THR A 131 4.55 -6.26 -4.54
N LEU A 132 3.41 -6.14 -3.86
CA LEU A 132 2.43 -7.21 -3.72
C LEU A 132 1.76 -7.58 -5.05
N GLU A 133 1.51 -6.61 -5.92
CA GLU A 133 1.04 -6.82 -7.29
C GLU A 133 2.05 -7.64 -8.09
N ARG A 134 3.34 -7.29 -8.06
CA ARG A 134 4.40 -8.06 -8.75
C ARG A 134 4.49 -9.49 -8.24
N VAL A 135 4.41 -9.68 -6.92
CA VAL A 135 4.41 -11.02 -6.30
C VAL A 135 3.22 -11.84 -6.79
N GLU A 136 2.01 -11.27 -6.80
CA GLU A 136 0.82 -11.99 -7.24
C GLU A 136 0.84 -12.31 -8.72
N LEU A 137 1.27 -11.37 -9.58
CA LEU A 137 1.37 -11.61 -11.02
C LEU A 137 2.40 -12.70 -11.36
N ALA A 138 3.51 -12.77 -10.60
CA ALA A 138 4.56 -13.73 -10.85
C ALA A 138 4.23 -15.14 -10.32
N LEU A 139 3.59 -15.23 -9.15
CA LEU A 139 3.46 -16.50 -8.43
C LEU A 139 2.02 -17.00 -8.32
N GLY A 140 1.06 -16.07 -8.20
CA GLY A 140 -0.35 -16.34 -8.01
C GLY A 140 -0.70 -17.04 -6.68
N GLY A 141 -1.89 -16.75 -6.18
CA GLY A 141 -2.58 -17.57 -5.19
C GLY A 141 -1.75 -17.87 -3.94
N ARG A 142 -1.60 -19.16 -3.61
CA ARG A 142 -0.89 -19.59 -2.38
C ARG A 142 0.63 -19.45 -2.47
N ALA A 143 1.21 -19.50 -3.66
CA ALA A 143 2.64 -19.27 -3.84
C ALA A 143 2.98 -17.81 -3.55
N GLY A 144 2.17 -16.88 -4.08
CA GLY A 144 2.27 -15.45 -3.77
C GLY A 144 2.21 -15.17 -2.27
N VAL A 145 1.25 -15.77 -1.55
CA VAL A 145 1.14 -15.60 -0.08
C VAL A 145 2.39 -16.09 0.66
N ARG A 146 2.95 -17.24 0.30
CA ARG A 146 4.14 -17.80 0.98
C ARG A 146 5.37 -16.92 0.77
N VAL A 147 5.62 -16.48 -0.46
CA VAL A 147 6.74 -15.58 -0.75
C VAL A 147 6.51 -14.23 -0.11
N ALA A 148 5.28 -13.71 -0.12
CA ALA A 148 4.95 -12.47 0.55
C ALA A 148 5.28 -12.56 2.05
N ALA A 149 4.93 -13.66 2.72
CA ALA A 149 5.26 -13.88 4.13
C ALA A 149 6.78 -13.97 4.37
N GLN A 150 7.53 -14.65 3.50
CA GLN A 150 9.00 -14.71 3.58
C GLN A 150 9.67 -13.35 3.39
N LEU A 151 9.04 -12.46 2.63
CA LEU A 151 9.46 -11.07 2.45
C LEU A 151 8.94 -10.13 3.55
N GLY A 152 8.37 -10.65 4.64
CA GLY A 152 7.85 -9.85 5.75
C GLY A 152 6.46 -9.24 5.53
N PHE A 153 5.72 -9.69 4.52
CA PHE A 153 4.36 -9.20 4.25
C PHE A 153 3.28 -10.16 4.77
N GLY A 154 2.60 -9.78 5.86
CA GLY A 154 1.39 -10.47 6.31
C GLY A 154 0.17 -10.12 5.44
N VAL A 155 -0.05 -10.85 4.33
CA VAL A 155 -1.21 -10.67 3.43
C VAL A 155 -1.92 -11.98 3.10
N GLY A 156 -3.26 -11.92 3.06
CA GLY A 156 -4.09 -13.06 2.65
C GLY A 156 -4.20 -13.20 1.14
N ARG A 157 -4.48 -14.43 0.67
CA ARG A 157 -4.67 -14.77 -0.76
C ARG A 157 -5.67 -13.85 -1.45
N MET A 158 -6.82 -13.59 -0.82
CA MET A 158 -7.87 -12.73 -1.40
C MET A 158 -7.43 -11.27 -1.50
N THR A 159 -6.51 -10.82 -0.66
CA THR A 159 -5.97 -9.46 -0.73
C THR A 159 -4.97 -9.34 -1.88
N LEU A 160 -4.16 -10.37 -2.13
CA LEU A 160 -3.28 -10.40 -3.31
C LEU A 160 -4.09 -10.50 -4.61
N LEU A 161 -5.03 -11.44 -4.69
CA LEU A 161 -5.85 -11.64 -5.88
C LEU A 161 -6.64 -10.37 -6.26
N ARG A 162 -7.26 -9.69 -5.28
CA ARG A 162 -7.98 -8.43 -5.53
C ARG A 162 -7.08 -7.33 -6.08
N ARG A 163 -5.80 -7.29 -5.69
CA ARG A 163 -4.86 -6.32 -6.26
C ARG A 163 -4.54 -6.65 -7.71
N ALA A 164 -4.23 -7.91 -8.01
CA ALA A 164 -3.97 -8.33 -9.39
C ALA A 164 -5.18 -8.08 -10.29
N MET A 165 -6.40 -8.35 -9.82
CA MET A 165 -7.64 -8.08 -10.57
C MET A 165 -7.98 -6.60 -10.71
N ALA A 166 -7.42 -5.72 -9.88
CA ALA A 166 -7.64 -4.28 -9.97
C ALA A 166 -6.65 -3.60 -10.95
N LEU A 167 -5.65 -4.34 -11.44
CA LEU A 167 -4.74 -3.83 -12.45
C LEU A 167 -5.45 -3.72 -13.80
N PRO A 168 -5.13 -2.70 -14.61
CA PRO A 168 -5.66 -2.61 -15.95
C PRO A 168 -5.20 -3.82 -16.78
N ASP A 169 -6.11 -4.35 -17.59
CA ASP A 169 -5.74 -5.41 -18.52
C ASP A 169 -4.62 -4.92 -19.45
N PRO A 170 -3.59 -5.75 -19.70
CA PRO A 170 -2.57 -5.43 -20.67
C PRO A 170 -3.20 -5.16 -22.04
N ARG A 171 -2.75 -4.11 -22.71
CA ARG A 171 -3.22 -3.77 -24.06
C ARG A 171 -2.65 -4.78 -25.05
N PHE A 172 -3.52 -5.42 -25.82
CA PHE A 172 -3.12 -6.30 -26.91
C PHE A 172 -3.57 -5.73 -28.26
N SER A 173 -2.72 -5.86 -29.28
CA SER A 173 -3.17 -5.75 -30.67
C SER A 173 -3.83 -7.06 -31.11
N THR A 174 -4.85 -6.96 -31.96
CA THR A 174 -5.49 -8.13 -32.57
C THR A 174 -4.44 -9.03 -33.22
N PRO A 175 -4.28 -10.28 -32.74
CA PRO A 175 -3.27 -11.17 -33.28
C PRO A 175 -3.67 -11.66 -34.67
N ARG A 176 -2.69 -11.83 -35.57
CA ARG A 176 -2.91 -12.42 -36.91
C ARG A 176 -3.33 -13.90 -36.83
N VAL A 177 -2.77 -14.62 -35.86
CA VAL A 177 -3.09 -16.02 -35.57
C VAL A 177 -3.41 -16.14 -34.09
N LEU A 178 -4.63 -16.59 -33.80
CA LEU A 178 -5.15 -16.81 -32.46
C LEU A 178 -5.26 -18.32 -32.21
N GLY A 179 -4.51 -18.83 -31.23
CA GLY A 179 -4.75 -20.15 -30.68
C GLY A 179 -5.83 -20.06 -29.60
N VAL A 180 -6.79 -20.97 -29.64
CA VAL A 180 -7.81 -21.16 -28.60
C VAL A 180 -7.59 -22.54 -28.00
N ASP A 181 -7.55 -22.62 -26.68
CA ASP A 181 -7.44 -23.87 -25.94
C ASP A 181 -8.44 -23.86 -24.79
N ASP A 182 -9.10 -24.98 -24.52
CA ASP A 182 -10.11 -25.09 -23.46
C ASP A 182 -9.59 -25.97 -22.32
N PHE A 183 -9.74 -25.50 -21.09
CA PHE A 183 -9.37 -26.25 -19.90
C PHE A 183 -10.52 -26.31 -18.90
N ALA A 184 -10.63 -27.44 -18.20
CA ALA A 184 -11.60 -27.59 -17.13
C ALA A 184 -11.06 -26.94 -15.84
N ILE A 185 -11.70 -25.87 -15.38
CA ILE A 185 -11.48 -25.32 -14.01
C ILE A 185 -11.94 -26.34 -12.98
N ARG A 186 -13.10 -26.97 -13.23
CA ARG A 186 -13.61 -28.10 -12.46
C ARG A 186 -14.13 -29.14 -13.45
N ARG A 187 -13.47 -30.31 -13.47
CA ARG A 187 -13.80 -31.41 -14.40
C ARG A 187 -15.31 -31.70 -14.37
N GLY A 188 -15.92 -31.74 -15.56
CA GLY A 188 -17.34 -32.02 -15.75
C GLY A 188 -18.30 -30.89 -15.34
N GLN A 189 -17.81 -29.71 -14.96
CA GLN A 189 -18.67 -28.61 -14.51
C GLN A 189 -18.34 -27.27 -15.17
N THR A 190 -17.10 -26.81 -15.06
CA THR A 190 -16.74 -25.46 -15.47
C THR A 190 -15.49 -25.49 -16.33
N TYR A 191 -15.64 -25.02 -17.56
CA TYR A 191 -14.57 -24.87 -18.54
C TYR A 191 -14.26 -23.39 -18.75
N SER A 192 -13.04 -23.11 -19.17
CA SER A 192 -12.58 -21.78 -19.53
C SER A 192 -11.61 -21.88 -20.69
N SER A 193 -11.56 -20.83 -21.51
CA SER A 193 -10.73 -20.78 -22.71
C SER A 193 -9.52 -19.89 -22.50
N ILE A 194 -8.34 -20.39 -22.90
CA ILE A 194 -7.11 -19.62 -22.98
C ILE A 194 -6.92 -19.16 -24.42
N LEU A 195 -6.76 -17.84 -24.57
CA LEU A 195 -6.42 -17.21 -25.84
C LEU A 195 -4.92 -16.97 -25.91
N ARG A 196 -4.25 -17.56 -26.90
CA ARG A 196 -2.80 -17.38 -27.09
C ARG A 196 -2.50 -16.77 -28.45
N ARG A 197 -1.77 -15.65 -28.44
CA ARG A 197 -1.17 -15.09 -29.65
C ARG A 197 -0.03 -15.99 -30.12
N SER A 198 -0.09 -16.48 -31.35
CA SER A 198 1.03 -17.18 -31.99
C SER A 198 1.70 -16.31 -33.04
N ARG A 199 3.02 -16.41 -33.16
CA ARG A 199 3.80 -15.82 -34.27
C ARG A 199 4.02 -16.80 -35.42
N ALA A 200 3.87 -18.10 -35.18
CA ALA A 200 4.01 -19.14 -36.19
C ALA A 200 2.63 -19.75 -36.50
N ALA A 201 2.24 -19.72 -37.77
CA ALA A 201 1.14 -20.52 -38.30
C ALA A 201 1.67 -21.94 -38.56
N ARG A 202 1.69 -22.79 -37.54
CA ARG A 202 1.71 -24.24 -37.77
C ARG A 202 0.31 -24.76 -37.54
N SER A 203 -0.40 -24.98 -38.63
CA SER A 203 -1.69 -25.67 -38.64
C SER A 203 -1.43 -27.11 -38.18
N VAL A 204 -2.09 -27.52 -37.10
CA VAL A 204 -2.21 -28.94 -36.76
C VAL A 204 -3.64 -29.29 -37.10
N GLU A 205 -3.83 -30.04 -38.17
CA GLU A 205 -5.14 -30.51 -38.60
C GLU A 205 -5.62 -31.58 -37.61
N TRP A 206 -6.76 -31.32 -36.97
CA TRP A 206 -7.35 -32.26 -36.03
C TRP A 206 -8.28 -33.21 -36.80
N HIS A 207 -7.95 -34.50 -36.79
CA HIS A 207 -8.83 -35.55 -37.26
C HIS A 207 -9.51 -36.21 -36.05
N PRO A 208 -10.86 -36.17 -35.94
CA PRO A 208 -11.56 -37.01 -34.98
C PRO A 208 -11.35 -38.49 -35.33
N PRO A 209 -11.32 -39.40 -34.33
CA PRO A 209 -11.47 -40.83 -34.57
C PRO A 209 -12.87 -41.19 -35.09
#